data_AF-A0A2K1ES96-F1
#
_entry.id   AF-A0A2K1ES96-F1
#
_cell.length_a   1.000
_cell.length_b   1.000
_cell.length_c   1.000
_cell.angle_alpha   90.00
_cell.angle_beta   90.00
_cell.angle_gamma   90.00
#
_symmetry.space_group_name_H-M   'P 1'
#
loop_
_entity.id
_entity.type
_entity.pdbx_description
1 polymer ?
#
loop_
_entity_poly.entity_id
_entity_poly.type
_entity_poly.pdbx_seq_one_letter_code
_entity_poly.pdbx_strand_id
1 'polypeptide(L)'
;MEIANVTQELYAASKRLGKSADALFGLGKDKAETERVYRAELAKEMFKLRQEKMPVTLIPDLAKGNVSEKLFDRDLAETQFQAGIKAADAIKVQVSALQSILKLQTDI
;
A
#
# COMPACT_ATOMS: atom_id res chain seq x y z
N MET A 1 -0.55 31.34 -23.67
CA MET A 1 -0.78 31.38 -22.21
C MET A 1 -1.31 30.03 -21.71
N GLU A 2 -2.22 29.37 -22.43
CA GLU A 2 -2.74 28.02 -22.14
C GLU A 2 -1.69 26.87 -22.17
N ILE A 3 -0.83 26.80 -23.20
CA ILE A 3 0.18 25.71 -23.35
C ILE A 3 1.19 25.70 -22.19
N ALA A 4 1.60 26.88 -21.72
CA ALA A 4 2.53 27.00 -20.59
C ALA A 4 1.90 26.46 -19.29
N ASN A 5 0.59 26.61 -19.12
CA ASN A 5 -0.14 26.10 -17.97
C ASN A 5 -0.20 24.57 -17.98
N VAL A 6 -0.60 23.97 -19.11
CA VAL A 6 -0.63 22.50 -19.28
C VAL A 6 0.75 21.87 -19.04
N THR A 7 1.81 22.52 -19.54
CA THR A 7 3.20 22.07 -19.34
C THR A 7 3.61 22.11 -17.86
N GLN A 8 3.24 23.16 -17.14
CA GLN A 8 3.50 23.27 -15.71
C GLN A 8 2.74 22.22 -14.89
N GLU A 9 1.47 21.98 -15.21
CA GLU A 9 0.66 20.94 -14.56
C GLU A 9 1.22 19.54 -14.82
N LEU A 10 1.64 19.26 -16.06
CA LEU A 10 2.27 17.99 -16.44
C LEU A 10 3.57 17.76 -15.66
N TYR A 11 4.41 18.78 -15.54
CA TYR A 11 5.63 18.71 -14.74
C TYR A 11 5.32 18.45 -13.26
N ALA A 12 4.34 19.16 -12.70
CA ALA A 12 3.91 18.99 -11.31
C ALA A 12 3.32 17.60 -11.03
N ALA A 13 2.49 17.08 -11.95
CA ALA A 13 1.95 15.72 -11.86
C ALA A 13 3.04 14.66 -11.95
N SER A 14 4.01 14.83 -12.86
CA SER A 14 5.16 13.92 -13.01
C SER A 14 6.03 13.89 -11.74
N LYS A 15 6.27 15.05 -11.12
CA LYS A 15 7.01 15.13 -9.85
C LYS A 15 6.26 14.45 -8.70
N ARG A 16 4.92 14.58 -8.67
CA ARG A 16 4.07 13.89 -7.69
C ARG A 16 4.12 12.37 -7.90
N LEU A 17 4.05 11.91 -9.14
CA LEU A 17 4.17 10.48 -9.48
C LEU A 17 5.49 9.88 -9.01
N GLY A 18 6.62 10.59 -9.21
CA GLY A 18 7.92 10.19 -8.70
C GLY A 18 7.93 10.03 -7.17
N LYS A 19 7.40 11.03 -6.44
CA LYS A 19 7.28 10.94 -4.97
C LYS A 19 6.37 9.80 -4.51
N SER A 20 5.28 9.54 -5.23
CA SER A 20 4.39 8.41 -4.95
C SER A 20 5.10 7.07 -5.11
N ALA A 21 5.96 6.93 -6.12
CA ALA A 21 6.79 5.73 -6.29
C ALA A 21 7.77 5.54 -5.13
N ASP A 22 8.45 6.60 -4.70
CA ASP A 22 9.36 6.54 -3.53
C ASP A 22 8.62 6.11 -2.25
N ALA A 23 7.45 6.69 -2.01
CA ALA A 23 6.60 6.34 -0.86
C ALA A 23 6.11 4.88 -0.92
N LEU A 24 5.83 4.36 -2.12
CA LEU A 24 5.40 2.97 -2.31
C LEU A 24 6.47 1.95 -1.92
N PHE A 25 7.75 2.25 -2.08
CA PHE A 25 8.82 1.37 -1.59
C PHE A 25 8.80 1.28 -0.05
N GLY A 26 8.55 2.40 0.63
CA GLY A 26 8.38 2.44 2.09
C GLY A 26 7.19 1.60 2.53
N LEU A 27 6.00 1.86 1.96
CA LEU A 27 4.78 1.11 2.25
C LEU A 27 4.94 -0.39 1.96
N GLY A 28 5.63 -0.75 0.88
CA GLY A 28 5.91 -2.16 0.54
C GLY A 28 6.81 -2.85 1.56
N LYS A 29 7.82 -2.14 2.09
CA LYS A 29 8.67 -2.64 3.16
C LYS A 29 7.88 -2.82 4.46
N ASP A 30 7.08 -1.83 4.84
CA ASP A 30 6.27 -1.87 6.07
C ASP A 30 5.24 -2.99 6.02
N LYS A 31 4.59 -3.19 4.87
CA LYS A 31 3.72 -4.32 4.59
C LYS A 31 4.41 -5.67 4.78
N ALA A 32 5.62 -5.82 4.23
CA ALA A 32 6.38 -7.08 4.36
C ALA A 32 6.81 -7.33 5.80
N GLU A 33 7.20 -6.27 6.53
CA GLU A 33 7.66 -6.36 7.90
C GLU A 33 6.51 -6.70 8.87
N THR A 34 5.36 -6.04 8.72
CA THR A 34 4.17 -6.33 9.53
C THR A 34 3.64 -7.75 9.32
N GLU A 35 3.62 -8.27 8.08
CA GLU A 35 3.30 -9.70 7.82
C GLU A 35 4.32 -10.63 8.49
N ARG A 36 5.62 -10.34 8.40
CA ARG A 36 6.67 -11.13 9.07
C ARG A 36 6.46 -11.20 10.57
N VAL A 37 6.21 -10.05 11.21
CA VAL A 37 5.98 -9.93 12.65
C VAL A 37 4.70 -10.68 13.06
N TYR A 38 3.59 -10.42 12.37
CA TYR A 38 2.32 -11.09 12.65
C TYR A 38 2.43 -12.61 12.57
N ARG A 39 3.08 -13.15 11.51
CA ARG A 39 3.28 -14.59 11.34
C ARG A 39 4.11 -15.19 12.47
N ALA A 40 5.16 -14.49 12.90
CA ALA A 40 6.01 -14.94 14.00
C ALA A 40 5.24 -14.99 15.32
N GLU A 41 4.50 -13.93 15.67
CA GLU A 41 3.73 -13.87 16.91
C GLU A 41 2.55 -14.85 16.92
N LEU A 42 1.84 -14.98 15.80
CA LEU A 42 0.77 -15.97 15.66
C LEU A 42 1.30 -17.40 15.89
N ALA A 43 2.45 -17.74 15.31
CA ALA A 43 3.05 -19.06 15.48
C ALA A 43 3.47 -19.33 16.94
N LYS A 44 4.06 -18.33 17.61
CA LYS A 44 4.40 -18.41 19.05
C LYS A 44 3.16 -18.63 19.90
N GLU A 45 2.09 -17.88 19.63
CA GLU A 45 0.84 -17.98 20.40
C GLU A 45 0.13 -19.32 20.17
N MET A 46 0.09 -19.81 18.93
CA MET A 46 -0.44 -21.14 18.64
C MET A 46 0.34 -22.25 19.36
N PHE A 47 1.68 -22.12 19.43
CA PHE A 47 2.51 -23.07 20.15
C PHE A 47 2.25 -23.05 21.66
N LYS A 48 2.13 -21.85 22.25
CA LYS A 48 1.76 -21.67 23.66
C LYS A 48 0.40 -22.29 23.98
N LEU A 49 -0.65 -21.99 23.21
CA LEU A 49 -1.99 -22.55 23.40
C LEU A 49 -2.00 -24.08 23.27
N ARG A 50 -1.14 -24.64 22.41
CA ARG A 50 -0.95 -26.09 22.30
C ARG A 50 -0.32 -26.69 23.56
N GLN A 51 0.66 -26.01 24.18
CA GLN A 51 1.22 -26.43 25.46
C GLN A 51 0.19 -26.37 26.60
N GLU A 52 -0.70 -25.38 26.55
CA GLU A 52 -1.83 -25.22 27.47
C GLU A 52 -2.95 -26.25 27.23
N LYS A 53 -2.75 -27.21 26.31
CA LYS A 53 -3.69 -28.28 25.97
C LYS A 53 -5.05 -27.78 25.49
N MET A 54 -5.09 -26.59 24.87
CA MET A 54 -6.31 -26.10 24.25
C MET A 54 -6.76 -27.04 23.11
N PRO A 55 -8.08 -27.20 22.89
CA PRO A 55 -8.58 -27.99 21.78
C PRO A 55 -8.01 -27.48 20.46
N VAL A 56 -7.43 -28.38 19.64
CA VAL A 56 -6.71 -28.03 18.40
C VAL A 56 -7.59 -27.22 17.44
N THR A 57 -8.89 -27.47 17.44
CA THR A 57 -9.87 -26.75 16.62
C THR A 57 -10.06 -25.28 17.03
N LEU A 58 -9.81 -24.93 18.30
CA LEU A 58 -9.98 -23.56 18.82
C LEU A 58 -8.69 -22.74 18.78
N ILE A 59 -7.52 -23.39 18.72
CA ILE A 59 -6.22 -22.72 18.75
C ILE A 59 -6.09 -21.61 17.69
N PRO A 60 -6.48 -21.80 16.42
CA PRO A 60 -6.32 -20.76 15.40
C PRO A 60 -7.10 -19.49 15.72
N ASP A 61 -8.34 -19.63 16.21
CA ASP A 61 -9.22 -18.49 16.49
C ASP A 61 -8.77 -17.74 17.74
N LEU A 62 -8.38 -18.48 18.79
CA LEU A 62 -7.84 -17.91 20.01
C LEU A 62 -6.50 -17.20 19.76
N ALA A 63 -5.58 -17.81 19.01
CA ALA A 63 -4.30 -17.22 18.70
C ALA A 63 -4.48 -15.90 17.94
N LYS A 64 -5.34 -15.87 16.91
CA LYS A 64 -5.66 -14.63 16.17
C LYS A 64 -6.27 -13.56 17.06
N GLY A 65 -7.15 -13.93 17.98
CA GLY A 65 -7.72 -13.00 18.97
C GLY A 65 -6.65 -12.41 19.88
N ASN A 66 -5.75 -13.25 20.39
CA ASN A 66 -4.66 -12.86 21.30
C ASN A 66 -3.61 -11.96 20.62
N VAL A 67 -3.34 -12.18 19.32
CA VAL A 67 -2.42 -11.33 18.53
C VAL A 67 -3.15 -10.33 17.61
N SER A 68 -4.39 -9.98 17.96
CA SER A 68 -5.28 -9.15 17.11
C SER A 68 -4.70 -7.78 16.75
N GLU A 69 -3.90 -7.17 17.62
CA GLU A 69 -3.18 -5.93 17.32
C GLU A 69 -2.19 -6.11 16.16
N LYS A 70 -1.41 -7.21 16.14
CA LYS A 70 -0.47 -7.50 15.05
C LYS A 70 -1.18 -7.87 13.76
N LEU A 71 -2.34 -8.51 13.87
CA LEU A 71 -3.23 -8.76 12.73
C LEU A 71 -3.73 -7.44 12.13
N PHE A 72 -4.17 -6.52 12.98
CA PHE A 72 -4.61 -5.18 12.56
C PHE A 72 -3.49 -4.41 11.87
N ASP A 73 -2.29 -4.35 12.46
CA ASP A 73 -1.14 -3.64 11.88
C ASP A 73 -0.80 -4.15 10.48
N ARG A 74 -0.82 -5.48 10.29
CA ARG A 74 -0.63 -6.11 8.99
C ARG A 74 -1.71 -5.70 7.99
N ASP A 75 -2.97 -5.81 8.38
CA ASP A 75 -4.10 -5.53 7.48
C ASP A 75 -4.16 -4.05 7.10
N LEU A 76 -3.80 -3.18 8.03
CA LEU A 76 -3.64 -1.75 7.79
C LEU A 76 -2.52 -1.49 6.79
N ALA A 77 -1.33 -2.09 6.97
CA ALA A 77 -0.21 -1.91 6.06
C ALA A 77 -0.49 -2.44 4.65
N GLU A 78 -1.16 -3.59 4.50
CA GLU A 78 -1.66 -4.08 3.21
C GLU A 78 -2.60 -3.07 2.56
N THR A 79 -3.60 -2.59 3.31
CA THR A 79 -4.60 -1.64 2.81
C THR A 79 -3.95 -0.34 2.37
N GLN A 80 -3.01 0.18 3.15
CA GLN A 80 -2.25 1.39 2.83
C GLN A 80 -1.41 1.22 1.56
N PHE A 81 -0.71 0.09 1.41
CA PHE A 81 0.06 -0.21 0.21
C PHE A 81 -0.84 -0.26 -1.04
N GLN A 82 -1.98 -0.95 -0.97
CA GLN A 82 -2.94 -1.01 -2.08
C GLN A 82 -3.54 0.36 -2.41
N ALA A 83 -3.86 1.16 -1.39
CA ALA A 83 -4.34 2.53 -1.58
C ALA A 83 -3.26 3.41 -2.25
N GLY A 84 -2.00 3.25 -1.85
CA GLY A 84 -0.86 3.93 -2.47
C GLY A 84 -0.72 3.61 -3.96
N ILE A 85 -0.88 2.34 -4.35
CA ILE A 85 -0.82 1.91 -5.76
C ILE A 85 -1.91 2.61 -6.56
N LYS A 86 -3.15 2.58 -6.06
CA LYS A 86 -4.30 3.22 -6.71
C LYS A 86 -4.10 4.73 -6.85
N ALA A 87 -3.50 5.38 -5.84
CA ALA A 87 -3.20 6.80 -5.89
C ALA A 87 -2.14 7.12 -6.96
N ALA A 88 -1.08 6.32 -7.06
CA ALA A 88 -0.07 6.47 -8.11
C ALA A 88 -0.66 6.26 -9.51
N ASP A 89 -1.53 5.26 -9.68
CA ASP A 89 -2.23 5.01 -10.95
C ASP A 89 -3.14 6.17 -11.36
N ALA A 90 -3.84 6.79 -10.41
CA ALA A 90 -4.65 7.98 -10.69
C ALA A 90 -3.79 9.15 -11.22
N ILE A 91 -2.60 9.37 -10.65
CA ILE A 91 -1.66 10.39 -11.13
C ILE A 91 -1.12 10.02 -12.52
N LYS A 92 -0.83 8.75 -12.76
CA LYS A 92 -0.42 8.26 -14.08
C LYS A 92 -1.49 8.53 -15.15
N VAL A 93 -2.76 8.28 -14.85
CA VAL A 93 -3.88 8.62 -15.74
C VAL A 93 -3.93 10.13 -16.01
N GLN A 94 -3.77 10.96 -14.98
CA GLN A 94 -3.71 12.42 -15.14
C GLN A 94 -2.57 12.85 -16.07
N VAL A 95 -1.37 12.30 -15.89
CA VAL A 95 -0.21 12.57 -16.77
C VAL A 95 -0.53 12.21 -18.22
N SER A 96 -1.11 11.03 -18.48
CA SER A 96 -1.49 10.61 -19.83
C SER A 96 -2.53 11.54 -20.47
N ALA A 97 -3.51 12.02 -19.69
CA ALA A 97 -4.51 12.97 -20.17
C ALA A 97 -3.88 14.31 -20.55
N LEU A 98 -2.99 14.86 -19.69
CA LEU A 98 -2.27 16.11 -19.95
C LEU A 98 -1.36 16.00 -21.18
N GLN A 99 -0.66 14.87 -21.36
CA GLN A 99 0.13 14.61 -22.57
C GLN A 99 -0.74 14.61 -23.84
N SER A 100 -1.94 14.04 -23.77
CA SER A 100 -2.88 14.00 -24.90
C SER A 100 -3.38 15.39 -25.27
N ILE A 101 -3.74 16.21 -24.26
CA ILE A 101 -4.14 17.61 -24.46
C ILE A 101 -3.01 18.42 -25.09
N LEU A 102 -1.78 18.29 -24.57
CA LEU A 102 -0.62 19.00 -25.08
C LEU A 102 -0.36 18.67 -26.56
N LYS A 103 -0.46 17.39 -26.93
CA LYS A 103 -0.30 16.95 -28.33
C LYS A 103 -1.31 17.61 -29.27
N LEU A 104 -2.59 17.62 -28.88
CA LEU A 104 -3.64 18.26 -29.68
C LEU A 104 -3.40 19.76 -29.86
N GLN A 105 -2.86 20.44 -28.84
CA GLN A 105 -2.54 21.86 -28.92
C GLN A 105 -1.32 22.18 -29.78
N THR A 106 -0.37 21.24 -29.93
CA THR A 106 0.80 21.40 -30.80
C THR A 106 0.54 21.03 -32.26
N ASP A 107 -0.49 20.23 -32.53
CA ASP A 107 -0.88 19.80 -33.88
C ASP A 107 -1.80 20.84 -34.58
N ILE A 108 -2.20 21.91 -33.88
CA ILE A 108 -3.00 23.07 -34.38
C ILE A 108 -2.06 24.25 -34.63
#